data_AF-A0A8B6BQY9-F1
#
_entry.id   AF-A0A8B6BQY9-F1
#
_cell.length_a   1.000
_cell.length_b   1.000
_cell.length_c   1.000
_cell.angle_alpha   90.00
_cell.angle_beta   90.00
_cell.angle_gamma   90.00
#
_symmetry.space_group_name_H-M   'P 1'
#
loop_
_entity.id
_entity.type
_entity.pdbx_description
1 polymer ?
#
loop_
_entity_poly.entity_id
_entity_poly.type
_entity_poly.pdbx_seq_one_letter_code
_entity_poly.pdbx_strand_id
1 'polypeptide(L)'
;MFARLTDATIYQFEQESSQSDDELSTFAEGVSEPVEEPQPRLELEQALEPEQALEPELALEPEPPLKKPRFKEMPSREHIDMLAQARVEETTKQQTDWGVRLFRGWLTENQYSDKFEELESSILNERLCFFYPSLQTKKGTDYSKSALVGIRAAISRHLTSPPYNRNVNLMKDNAFMTSNHVITGMIKTLKRAGKDVTVHKKPVAEGDIQRLYSSGVFNTDSPATLQNKVFWDLMLNFGRRGQEGLNSLTKSSFGKFKDDRDHTYYKMTYNEANKTHHGVDSHENRQEVRMYEKSGDENCPVASF
;
A
#
# COMPACT_ATOMS: atom_id res chain seq x y z
N MET A 1 7.47 18.84 -62.01
CA MET A 1 6.54 17.72 -61.76
C MET A 1 5.72 18.13 -60.54
N PHE A 2 4.38 18.28 -60.58
CA PHE A 2 3.32 17.31 -60.96
C PHE A 2 3.34 16.07 -60.05
N ALA A 3 2.26 15.67 -59.36
CA ALA A 3 0.92 16.28 -59.19
C ALA A 3 0.29 15.79 -57.83
N ARG A 4 -0.42 16.63 -57.05
CA ARG A 4 -1.89 16.85 -56.97
C ARG A 4 -2.73 15.81 -56.18
N LEU A 5 -3.46 16.32 -55.16
CA LEU A 5 -4.91 16.15 -54.85
C LEU A 5 -5.43 14.74 -54.48
N THR A 6 -6.52 14.47 -53.74
CA THR A 6 -7.52 15.16 -52.85
C THR A 6 -8.26 14.02 -52.08
N ASP A 7 -8.75 14.05 -50.84
CA ASP A 7 -9.48 15.01 -49.98
C ASP A 7 -10.99 14.67 -49.81
N ALA A 8 -11.50 14.87 -48.58
CA ALA A 8 -12.89 15.04 -48.12
C ALA A 8 -13.99 13.93 -48.17
N THR A 9 -15.01 14.15 -47.29
CA THR A 9 -16.38 13.58 -47.20
C THR A 9 -16.52 12.10 -46.74
N ILE A 10 -17.24 11.70 -45.67
CA ILE A 10 -18.50 12.12 -45.00
C ILE A 10 -19.75 11.82 -45.85
N TYR A 11 -20.70 11.02 -45.31
CA TYR A 11 -22.14 11.35 -45.19
C TYR A 11 -22.91 10.34 -44.31
N GLN A 12 -24.05 10.77 -43.77
CA GLN A 12 -25.07 9.95 -43.07
C GLN A 12 -26.17 9.53 -44.06
N PHE A 13 -27.04 8.55 -43.73
CA PHE A 13 -28.52 8.73 -43.71
C PHE A 13 -29.32 7.49 -43.22
N GLU A 14 -30.50 7.80 -42.66
CA GLU A 14 -31.83 7.14 -42.54
C GLU A 14 -31.99 5.59 -42.55
N GLN A 15 -32.87 4.92 -41.80
CA GLN A 15 -34.26 5.08 -41.28
C GLN A 15 -35.41 4.46 -42.12
N GLU A 16 -36.08 3.49 -41.48
CA GLU A 16 -37.53 3.16 -41.48
C GLU A 16 -38.29 2.51 -42.67
N SER A 17 -39.18 1.59 -42.28
CA SER A 17 -40.36 1.04 -43.01
C SER A 17 -40.05 0.08 -44.20
N SER A 18 -40.94 -0.80 -44.68
CA SER A 18 -42.34 -1.13 -44.31
C SER A 18 -42.68 -2.64 -44.46
N GLN A 19 -43.84 -3.01 -43.91
CA GLN A 19 -44.85 -4.01 -44.31
C GLN A 19 -45.03 -4.25 -45.85
N SER A 20 -45.71 -5.28 -46.37
CA SER A 20 -46.64 -6.32 -45.82
C SER A 20 -46.64 -7.63 -46.67
N ASP A 21 -47.72 -8.43 -46.54
CA ASP A 21 -48.29 -9.47 -47.45
C ASP A 21 -48.06 -10.91 -46.92
N ASP A 22 -48.93 -11.53 -46.12
CA ASP A 22 -50.36 -11.93 -46.22
C ASP A 22 -50.71 -12.99 -47.29
N GLU A 23 -51.18 -14.17 -46.86
CA GLU A 23 -52.31 -14.89 -47.48
C GLU A 23 -53.00 -15.89 -46.50
N LEU A 24 -54.26 -16.26 -46.78
CA LEU A 24 -55.17 -17.06 -45.92
C LEU A 24 -55.10 -18.58 -46.27
N SER A 25 -55.93 -19.57 -45.85
CA SER A 25 -57.26 -19.73 -45.20
C SER A 25 -57.38 -21.23 -44.74
N THR A 26 -58.39 -21.81 -44.05
CA THR A 26 -59.54 -21.47 -43.16
C THR A 26 -59.84 -22.75 -42.32
N PHE A 27 -60.52 -22.70 -41.16
CA PHE A 27 -61.95 -23.04 -40.89
C PHE A 27 -62.09 -22.98 -39.33
N ALA A 28 -63.09 -22.38 -38.67
CA ALA A 28 -64.55 -22.65 -38.62
C ALA A 28 -64.88 -24.06 -38.07
N GLU A 29 -65.69 -24.29 -37.03
CA GLU A 29 -66.53 -23.52 -36.07
C GLU A 29 -66.49 -24.27 -34.70
N GLY A 30 -67.01 -23.90 -33.53
CA GLY A 30 -68.01 -22.95 -33.00
C GLY A 30 -68.51 -23.56 -31.67
N VAL A 31 -68.15 -23.05 -30.50
CA VAL A 31 -68.81 -21.97 -29.72
C VAL A 31 -70.23 -22.30 -29.22
N SER A 32 -70.37 -22.57 -27.91
CA SER A 32 -71.43 -21.98 -27.05
C SER A 32 -71.17 -22.19 -25.55
N GLU A 33 -70.73 -21.14 -24.87
CA GLU A 33 -70.87 -20.91 -23.42
C GLU A 33 -72.36 -20.58 -23.09
N PRO A 34 -72.86 -20.57 -21.81
CA PRO A 34 -72.33 -19.70 -20.75
C PRO A 34 -72.46 -20.13 -19.26
N VAL A 35 -71.62 -19.50 -18.41
CA VAL A 35 -71.90 -18.86 -17.09
C VAL A 35 -72.88 -19.55 -16.09
N GLU A 36 -72.40 -19.86 -14.87
CA GLU A 36 -72.61 -19.07 -13.62
C GLU A 36 -71.96 -19.77 -12.38
N GLU A 37 -71.37 -19.00 -11.45
CA GLU A 37 -70.95 -19.52 -10.11
C GLU A 37 -72.09 -19.34 -9.10
N PRO A 38 -72.33 -20.31 -8.18
CA PRO A 38 -71.89 -20.05 -6.80
C PRO A 38 -71.46 -21.28 -5.97
N GLN A 39 -70.67 -21.01 -4.94
CA GLN A 39 -70.41 -21.89 -3.77
C GLN A 39 -71.49 -21.73 -2.67
N PRO A 40 -71.50 -22.51 -1.57
CA PRO A 40 -70.97 -23.87 -1.30
C PRO A 40 -72.03 -24.81 -0.65
N ARG A 41 -71.70 -26.08 -0.39
CA ARG A 41 -72.30 -26.85 0.74
C ARG A 41 -71.41 -27.99 1.26
N LEU A 42 -71.37 -28.14 2.59
CA LEU A 42 -70.81 -29.30 3.30
C LEU A 42 -71.89 -30.37 3.51
N GLU A 43 -71.48 -31.64 3.41
CA GLU A 43 -72.01 -32.81 4.17
C GLU A 43 -70.99 -33.94 3.92
N LEU A 44 -70.09 -34.27 4.85
CA LEU A 44 -70.23 -34.98 6.14
C LEU A 44 -69.75 -36.44 6.01
N GLU A 45 -68.63 -36.71 6.69
CA GLU A 45 -68.13 -37.98 7.26
C GLU A 45 -68.66 -39.34 6.73
N GLN A 46 -67.76 -40.28 6.42
CA GLN A 46 -67.28 -41.26 7.42
C GLN A 46 -66.05 -42.04 6.91
N ALA A 47 -65.30 -42.65 7.83
CA ALA A 47 -63.93 -43.11 7.59
C ALA A 47 -63.80 -44.63 7.37
N LEU A 48 -62.76 -45.03 6.63
CA LEU A 48 -62.03 -46.29 6.80
C LEU A 48 -60.60 -46.10 6.28
N GLU A 49 -59.62 -46.34 7.15
CA GLU A 49 -58.19 -46.07 6.98
C GLU A 49 -57.44 -47.22 6.25
N PRO A 50 -56.20 -47.01 5.76
CA PRO A 50 -55.67 -47.74 4.59
C PRO A 50 -54.79 -48.95 4.90
N GLU A 51 -54.59 -49.80 3.89
CA GLU A 51 -53.48 -50.75 3.82
C GLU A 51 -52.28 -50.10 3.10
N GLN A 52 -51.17 -49.91 3.81
CA GLN A 52 -49.99 -49.20 3.31
C GLN A 52 -49.02 -50.14 2.58
N ALA A 53 -48.83 -49.93 1.28
CA ALA A 53 -47.70 -50.50 0.55
C ALA A 53 -46.43 -49.68 0.86
N LEU A 54 -45.45 -50.31 1.51
CA LEU A 54 -44.21 -49.65 1.93
C LEU A 54 -43.20 -49.64 0.77
N GLU A 55 -43.02 -48.50 0.11
CA GLU A 55 -41.87 -48.31 -0.80
C GLU A 55 -40.57 -48.14 0.01
N PRO A 56 -39.45 -48.74 -0.43
CA PRO A 56 -38.18 -48.65 0.30
C PRO A 56 -37.57 -47.24 0.14
N GLU A 57 -37.42 -46.54 1.27
CA GLU A 57 -36.81 -45.20 1.32
C GLU A 57 -35.38 -45.24 0.78
N LEU A 58 -35.17 -44.65 -0.40
CA LEU A 58 -33.87 -44.61 -1.06
C LEU A 58 -32.97 -43.58 -0.34
N ALA A 59 -32.17 -44.07 0.62
CA ALA A 59 -31.29 -43.24 1.42
C ALA A 59 -30.35 -42.39 0.55
N LEU A 60 -30.61 -41.08 0.51
CA LEU A 60 -29.75 -40.09 -0.13
C LEU A 60 -28.39 -40.08 0.57
N GLU A 61 -27.33 -40.48 -0.14
CA GLU A 61 -25.96 -40.31 0.37
C GLU A 61 -25.67 -38.81 0.58
N PRO A 62 -24.93 -38.44 1.64
CA PRO A 62 -24.69 -37.04 1.97
C PRO A 62 -23.86 -36.34 0.89
N GLU A 63 -24.46 -35.30 0.28
CA GLU A 63 -23.84 -34.42 -0.72
C GLU A 63 -22.39 -34.06 -0.33
N PRO A 64 -21.40 -34.29 -1.21
CA PRO A 64 -19.99 -34.08 -0.89
C PRO A 64 -19.72 -32.60 -0.56
N PRO A 65 -18.93 -32.31 0.49
CA PRO A 65 -18.82 -30.96 1.05
C PRO A 65 -18.35 -29.96 -0.01
N LEU A 66 -19.20 -28.95 -0.27
CA LEU A 66 -19.00 -27.93 -1.29
C LEU A 66 -17.58 -27.34 -1.22
N LYS A 67 -16.84 -27.49 -2.31
CA LYS A 67 -15.47 -27.00 -2.44
C LYS A 67 -15.45 -25.50 -2.22
N LYS A 68 -14.88 -25.05 -1.10
CA LYS A 68 -14.80 -23.62 -0.73
C LYS A 68 -14.26 -22.81 -1.91
N PRO A 69 -14.91 -21.68 -2.27
CA PRO A 69 -14.51 -20.90 -3.45
C PRO A 69 -13.07 -20.42 -3.33
N ARG A 70 -12.36 -20.37 -4.47
CA ARG A 70 -10.95 -19.90 -4.54
C ARG A 70 -10.78 -18.46 -4.04
N PHE A 71 -11.82 -17.66 -4.20
CA PHE A 71 -11.81 -16.23 -3.90
C PHE A 71 -12.68 -15.94 -2.67
N LYS A 72 -12.27 -14.92 -1.90
CA LYS A 72 -13.11 -14.32 -0.86
C LYS A 72 -14.19 -13.44 -1.50
N GLU A 73 -15.14 -12.99 -0.69
CA GLU A 73 -16.08 -11.92 -1.04
C GLU A 73 -15.35 -10.66 -1.52
N MET A 74 -16.03 -9.85 -2.33
CA MET A 74 -15.47 -8.65 -2.95
C MET A 74 -15.16 -7.59 -1.86
N PRO A 75 -13.91 -7.10 -1.75
CA PRO A 75 -13.56 -6.11 -0.73
C PRO A 75 -14.25 -4.77 -1.01
N SER A 76 -14.67 -4.08 0.05
CA SER A 76 -15.25 -2.73 -0.05
C SER A 76 -14.21 -1.72 -0.57
N ARG A 77 -14.69 -0.60 -1.12
CA ARG A 77 -13.82 0.51 -1.54
C ARG A 77 -12.92 0.99 -0.40
N GLU A 78 -13.49 1.12 0.79
CA GLU A 78 -12.78 1.49 2.03
C GLU A 78 -11.65 0.51 2.35
N HIS A 79 -11.89 -0.80 2.22
CA HIS A 79 -10.86 -1.83 2.44
C HIS A 79 -9.71 -1.69 1.44
N ILE A 80 -10.01 -1.42 0.16
CA ILE A 80 -9.00 -1.18 -0.88
C ILE A 80 -8.19 0.08 -0.56
N ASP A 81 -8.83 1.16 -0.14
CA ASP A 81 -8.14 2.41 0.23
C ASP A 81 -7.35 2.29 1.54
N MET A 82 -7.79 1.47 2.51
CA MET A 82 -7.02 1.11 3.69
C MET A 82 -5.74 0.33 3.31
N LEU A 83 -5.83 -0.66 2.43
CA LEU A 83 -4.66 -1.41 1.93
C LEU A 83 -3.68 -0.49 1.17
N ALA A 84 -4.20 0.45 0.37
CA ALA A 84 -3.37 1.44 -0.31
C ALA A 84 -2.66 2.40 0.66
N GLN A 85 -3.34 2.80 1.74
CA GLN A 85 -2.79 3.66 2.80
C GLN A 85 -1.82 2.93 3.73
N ALA A 86 -1.97 1.62 3.94
CA ALA A 86 -1.05 0.81 4.77
C ALA A 86 0.40 0.80 4.25
N ARG A 87 0.62 1.16 2.98
CA ARG A 87 1.94 1.40 2.39
C ARG A 87 2.65 2.66 2.94
N VAL A 88 1.94 3.55 3.61
CA VAL A 88 2.45 4.87 4.05
C VAL A 88 2.76 4.87 5.54
N GLU A 89 4.04 4.68 5.85
CA GLU A 89 4.66 4.82 7.17
C GLU A 89 4.16 6.06 7.93
N GLU A 90 3.94 5.96 9.25
CA GLU A 90 3.41 7.06 10.06
C GLU A 90 4.33 8.29 10.05
N THR A 91 5.64 8.08 10.12
CA THR A 91 6.66 9.13 9.93
C THR A 91 6.57 9.82 8.56
N THR A 92 6.05 9.12 7.55
CA THR A 92 5.85 9.66 6.19
C THR A 92 4.56 10.46 6.09
N LYS A 93 3.50 10.14 6.86
CA LYS A 93 2.30 10.98 6.98
C LYS A 93 2.65 12.33 7.61
N GLN A 94 3.32 12.32 8.76
CA GLN A 94 3.78 13.54 9.45
C GLN A 94 4.66 14.44 8.56
N GLN A 95 5.55 13.84 7.76
CA GLN A 95 6.35 14.57 6.77
C GLN A 95 5.52 15.13 5.60
N THR A 96 4.40 14.48 5.25
CA THR A 96 3.40 14.98 4.29
C THR A 96 2.72 16.23 4.85
N ASP A 97 2.13 16.13 6.03
CA ASP A 97 1.39 17.21 6.69
C ASP A 97 2.29 18.42 6.97
N TRP A 98 3.56 18.20 7.31
CA TRP A 98 4.53 19.28 7.45
C TRP A 98 4.78 20.01 6.11
N GLY A 99 5.03 19.29 5.02
CA GLY A 99 5.24 19.90 3.71
C GLY A 99 4.00 20.60 3.14
N VAL A 100 2.82 20.02 3.36
CA VAL A 100 1.52 20.59 2.95
C VAL A 100 1.22 21.88 3.73
N ARG A 101 1.41 21.90 5.05
CA ARG A 101 1.23 23.13 5.86
C ARG A 101 2.21 24.23 5.48
N LEU A 102 3.45 23.90 5.11
CA LEU A 102 4.41 24.87 4.58
C LEU A 102 3.90 25.52 3.29
N PHE A 103 3.34 24.73 2.36
CA PHE A 103 2.82 25.26 1.09
C PHE A 103 1.52 26.06 1.29
N ARG A 104 0.57 25.56 2.09
CA ARG A 104 -0.66 26.30 2.44
C ARG A 104 -0.36 27.62 3.17
N GLY A 105 0.58 27.62 4.12
CA GLY A 105 1.02 28.84 4.80
C GLY A 105 1.54 29.89 3.82
N TRP A 106 2.47 29.50 2.94
CA TRP A 106 3.00 30.39 1.91
C TRP A 106 1.92 30.88 0.92
N LEU A 107 0.94 30.04 0.54
CA LEU A 107 -0.18 30.45 -0.30
C LEU A 107 -1.01 31.55 0.37
N THR A 108 -1.41 31.35 1.63
CA THR A 108 -2.18 32.33 2.42
C THR A 108 -1.39 33.63 2.64
N GLU A 109 -0.09 33.54 2.96
CA GLU A 109 0.82 34.69 3.10
C GLU A 109 0.91 35.52 1.81
N ASN A 110 0.80 34.87 0.64
CA ASN A 110 0.82 35.52 -0.69
C ASN A 110 -0.59 35.75 -1.27
N GLN A 111 -1.64 35.73 -0.42
CA GLN A 111 -3.04 36.03 -0.76
C GLN A 111 -3.65 35.08 -1.82
N TYR A 112 -3.11 33.88 -1.97
CA TYR A 112 -3.68 32.80 -2.78
C TYR A 112 -4.62 31.91 -1.96
N SER A 113 -5.50 31.17 -2.64
CA SER A 113 -6.26 30.09 -2.02
C SER A 113 -5.32 28.99 -1.52
N ASP A 114 -5.56 28.49 -0.31
CA ASP A 114 -4.81 27.37 0.29
C ASP A 114 -5.21 26.00 -0.29
N LYS A 115 -6.32 25.96 -1.05
CA LYS A 115 -6.82 24.80 -1.79
C LYS A 115 -6.02 24.50 -3.07
N PHE A 116 -4.72 24.30 -2.96
CA PHE A 116 -3.86 24.03 -4.11
C PHE A 116 -4.18 22.73 -4.85
N GLU A 117 -4.99 21.85 -4.26
CA GLU A 117 -5.45 20.60 -4.84
C GLU A 117 -6.49 20.80 -5.94
N GLU A 118 -7.22 21.93 -5.91
CA GLU A 118 -8.18 22.34 -6.96
C GLU A 118 -7.48 23.01 -8.16
N LEU A 119 -6.19 23.40 -8.04
CA LEU A 119 -5.48 24.17 -9.08
C LEU A 119 -5.09 23.34 -10.31
N GLU A 120 -5.23 23.96 -11.48
CA GLU A 120 -4.70 23.43 -12.74
C GLU A 120 -3.17 23.26 -12.68
N SER A 121 -2.63 22.26 -13.40
CA SER A 121 -1.21 21.89 -13.29
C SER A 121 -0.25 23.02 -13.71
N SER A 122 -0.63 23.89 -14.66
CA SER A 122 0.16 25.06 -15.05
C SER A 122 0.30 26.07 -13.90
N ILE A 123 -0.83 26.48 -13.29
CA ILE A 123 -0.89 27.41 -12.16
C ILE A 123 -0.18 26.82 -10.94
N LEU A 124 -0.38 25.53 -10.65
CA LEU A 124 0.32 24.84 -9.56
C LEU A 124 1.85 24.83 -9.79
N ASN A 125 2.32 24.58 -11.01
CA ASN A 125 3.73 24.69 -11.35
C ASN A 125 4.28 26.12 -11.19
N GLU A 126 3.52 27.14 -11.60
CA GLU A 126 3.88 28.55 -11.40
C GLU A 126 4.03 28.89 -9.91
N ARG A 127 3.03 28.53 -9.08
CA ARG A 127 3.09 28.71 -7.61
C ARG A 127 4.29 27.97 -7.00
N LEU A 128 4.60 26.76 -7.45
CA LEU A 128 5.78 26.01 -7.01
C LEU A 128 7.12 26.67 -7.44
N CYS A 129 7.17 27.41 -8.56
CA CYS A 129 8.36 28.15 -8.97
C CYS A 129 8.71 29.29 -8.00
N PHE A 130 7.70 29.98 -7.45
CA PHE A 130 7.90 31.05 -6.46
C PHE A 130 8.05 30.50 -5.03
N PHE A 131 7.32 29.44 -4.69
CA PHE A 131 7.37 28.80 -3.37
C PHE A 131 8.75 28.27 -3.01
N TYR A 132 9.43 27.51 -3.90
CA TYR A 132 10.70 26.88 -3.52
C TYR A 132 11.78 27.91 -3.11
N PRO A 133 12.03 29.01 -3.84
CA PRO A 133 12.96 30.05 -3.42
C PRO A 133 12.56 30.81 -2.15
N SER A 134 11.27 30.91 -1.82
CA SER A 134 10.79 31.52 -0.57
C SER A 134 11.01 30.65 0.69
N LEU A 135 11.41 29.38 0.55
CA LEU A 135 11.55 28.46 1.67
C LEU A 135 12.75 28.77 2.57
N GLN A 136 12.46 29.26 3.78
CA GLN A 136 13.45 29.59 4.81
C GLN A 136 13.11 28.90 6.14
N THR A 137 14.13 28.50 6.91
CA THR A 137 13.91 27.98 8.27
C THR A 137 13.51 29.09 9.24
N LYS A 138 12.94 28.73 10.40
CA LYS A 138 12.67 29.66 11.52
C LYS A 138 13.90 30.44 12.03
N LYS A 139 15.12 30.13 11.58
CA LYS A 139 16.37 30.82 11.92
C LYS A 139 16.90 31.73 10.80
N GLY A 140 16.13 31.95 9.72
CA GLY A 140 16.59 32.75 8.58
C GLY A 140 17.54 32.02 7.62
N THR A 141 17.70 30.69 7.75
CA THR A 141 18.63 29.90 6.91
C THR A 141 17.92 29.20 5.76
N ASP A 142 18.67 28.83 4.72
CA ASP A 142 18.17 27.89 3.72
C ASP A 142 17.78 26.54 4.35
N TYR A 143 16.91 25.80 3.66
CA TYR A 143 16.67 24.38 3.92
C TYR A 143 17.76 23.49 3.31
N SER A 144 18.00 22.33 3.92
CA SER A 144 18.85 21.31 3.31
C SER A 144 18.21 20.74 2.03
N LYS A 145 19.05 20.21 1.13
CA LYS A 145 18.61 19.44 -0.03
C LYS A 145 17.64 18.30 0.33
N SER A 146 17.87 17.61 1.44
CA SER A 146 16.97 16.53 1.91
C SER A 146 15.59 17.07 2.31
N ALA A 147 15.53 18.23 2.97
CA ALA A 147 14.27 18.89 3.30
C ALA A 147 13.55 19.40 2.04
N LEU A 148 14.24 20.08 1.11
CA LEU A 148 13.65 20.56 -0.15
C LEU A 148 13.03 19.41 -0.99
N VAL A 149 13.77 18.31 -1.16
CA VAL A 149 13.25 17.11 -1.84
C VAL A 149 12.08 16.48 -1.06
N GLY A 150 12.16 16.49 0.28
CA GLY A 150 11.09 16.03 1.16
C GLY A 150 9.80 16.85 1.07
N ILE A 151 9.89 18.17 0.91
CA ILE A 151 8.73 19.06 0.69
C ILE A 151 8.07 18.75 -0.66
N ARG A 152 8.84 18.67 -1.76
CA ARG A 152 8.29 18.29 -3.08
C ARG A 152 7.62 16.91 -3.05
N ALA A 153 8.23 15.94 -2.37
CA ALA A 153 7.66 14.60 -2.20
C ALA A 153 6.38 14.60 -1.33
N ALA A 154 6.32 15.45 -0.30
CA ALA A 154 5.12 15.66 0.53
C ALA A 154 3.95 16.21 -0.29
N ILE A 155 4.14 17.34 -0.99
CA ILE A 155 3.08 17.97 -1.80
C ILE A 155 2.62 17.01 -2.90
N SER A 156 3.55 16.32 -3.58
CA SER A 156 3.18 15.34 -4.60
C SER A 156 2.39 14.17 -4.04
N ARG A 157 2.76 13.65 -2.85
CA ARG A 157 2.04 12.55 -2.20
C ARG A 157 0.63 12.97 -1.80
N HIS A 158 0.47 14.17 -1.24
CA HIS A 158 -0.82 14.74 -0.86
C HIS A 158 -1.79 14.82 -2.05
N LEU A 159 -1.31 15.30 -3.20
CA LEU A 159 -2.11 15.38 -4.42
C LEU A 159 -2.50 14.00 -4.98
N THR A 160 -1.59 13.02 -4.95
CA THR A 160 -1.82 11.69 -5.55
C THR A 160 -2.53 10.68 -4.63
N SER A 161 -2.68 10.98 -3.34
CA SER A 161 -3.30 10.07 -2.36
C SER A 161 -4.79 10.41 -2.17
N PRO A 162 -5.58 9.53 -1.54
CA PRO A 162 -6.91 9.89 -1.05
C PRO A 162 -6.86 11.11 -0.12
N PRO A 163 -7.86 12.02 -0.16
CA PRO A 163 -9.06 11.95 -1.00
C PRO A 163 -8.84 12.40 -2.46
N TYR A 164 -7.79 13.16 -2.76
CA TYR A 164 -7.65 13.92 -4.01
C TYR A 164 -7.32 13.06 -5.24
N ASN A 165 -6.52 12.00 -5.07
CA ASN A 165 -6.21 10.98 -6.09
C ASN A 165 -5.80 11.54 -7.48
N ARG A 166 -5.17 12.72 -7.55
CA ARG A 166 -4.82 13.37 -8.82
C ARG A 166 -3.78 12.56 -9.58
N ASN A 167 -4.03 12.33 -10.86
CA ASN A 167 -3.06 11.73 -11.78
C ASN A 167 -2.01 12.78 -12.22
N VAL A 168 -1.11 13.16 -11.30
CA VAL A 168 0.00 14.10 -11.54
C VAL A 168 1.27 13.66 -10.80
N ASN A 169 2.44 13.90 -11.38
CA ASN A 169 3.74 13.62 -10.79
C ASN A 169 4.63 14.87 -10.84
N LEU A 170 4.71 15.59 -9.71
CA LEU A 170 5.50 16.82 -9.57
C LEU A 170 7.01 16.63 -9.82
N MET A 171 7.50 15.41 -9.96
CA MET A 171 8.92 15.07 -10.16
C MET A 171 9.25 14.60 -11.58
N LYS A 172 8.24 14.36 -12.44
CA LYS A 172 8.44 13.78 -13.78
C LYS A 172 7.60 14.41 -14.89
N ASP A 173 6.40 14.91 -14.61
CA ASP A 173 5.53 15.38 -15.69
C ASP A 173 6.03 16.70 -16.29
N ASN A 174 5.90 16.82 -17.61
CA ASN A 174 6.37 18.00 -18.35
C ASN A 174 5.74 19.32 -17.83
N ALA A 175 4.51 19.26 -17.31
CA ALA A 175 3.81 20.40 -16.72
C ALA A 175 4.57 21.04 -15.53
N PHE A 176 5.43 20.29 -14.84
CA PHE A 176 6.20 20.77 -13.67
C PHE A 176 7.68 21.06 -13.99
N MET A 177 8.07 21.13 -15.26
CA MET A 177 9.48 21.27 -15.66
C MET A 177 10.17 22.52 -15.09
N THR A 178 9.51 23.69 -15.09
CA THR A 178 10.15 24.92 -14.60
C THR A 178 10.37 24.90 -13.09
N SER A 179 9.39 24.47 -12.29
CA SER A 179 9.57 24.33 -10.83
C SER A 179 10.62 23.26 -10.49
N ASN A 180 10.72 22.19 -11.30
CA ASN A 180 11.78 21.20 -11.20
C ASN A 180 13.18 21.75 -11.58
N HIS A 181 13.27 22.70 -12.51
CA HIS A 181 14.50 23.43 -12.78
C HIS A 181 14.89 24.36 -11.62
N VAL A 182 13.93 25.08 -11.03
CA VAL A 182 14.16 25.97 -9.87
C VAL A 182 14.74 25.20 -8.68
N ILE A 183 14.08 24.13 -8.21
CA ILE A 183 14.59 23.33 -7.08
C ILE A 183 15.96 22.67 -7.39
N THR A 184 16.20 22.29 -8.65
CA THR A 184 17.51 21.79 -9.10
C THR A 184 18.59 22.89 -9.07
N GLY A 185 18.24 24.12 -9.43
CA GLY A 185 19.09 25.29 -9.32
C GLY A 185 19.47 25.59 -7.88
N MET A 186 18.49 25.62 -6.96
CA MET A 186 18.73 25.79 -5.53
C MET A 186 19.68 24.72 -4.97
N ILE A 187 19.46 23.43 -5.29
CA ILE A 187 20.33 22.34 -4.83
C ILE A 187 21.75 22.48 -5.39
N LYS A 188 21.93 22.96 -6.64
CA LYS A 188 23.26 23.27 -7.20
C LYS A 188 23.93 24.45 -6.46
N THR A 189 23.18 25.48 -6.07
CA THR A 189 23.69 26.61 -5.28
C THR A 189 24.10 26.18 -3.87
N LEU A 190 23.27 25.40 -3.17
CA LEU A 190 23.60 24.82 -1.86
C LEU A 190 24.88 23.98 -1.90
N LYS A 191 25.05 23.16 -2.94
CA LYS A 191 26.30 22.40 -3.17
C LYS A 191 27.51 23.31 -3.36
N ARG A 192 27.42 24.33 -4.22
CA ARG A 192 28.51 25.32 -4.45
C ARG A 192 28.88 26.08 -3.18
N ALA A 193 27.92 26.37 -2.32
CA ALA A 193 28.12 27.04 -1.04
C ALA A 193 28.62 26.10 0.08
N GLY A 194 28.93 24.83 -0.20
CA GLY A 194 29.37 23.86 0.81
C GLY A 194 28.28 23.45 1.81
N LYS A 195 27.00 23.71 1.52
CA LYS A 195 25.86 23.45 2.43
C LYS A 195 25.23 22.05 2.25
N ASP A 196 25.62 21.27 1.24
CA ASP A 196 25.16 19.87 1.02
C ASP A 196 26.02 18.85 1.81
N VAL A 197 26.26 19.10 3.11
CA VAL A 197 27.06 18.24 3.99
C VAL A 197 26.18 17.31 4.81
N THR A 198 26.30 16.01 4.57
CA THR A 198 25.72 14.97 5.42
C THR A 198 26.75 14.54 6.47
N VAL A 199 26.51 14.88 7.74
CA VAL A 199 27.32 14.36 8.85
C VAL A 199 26.85 12.94 9.18
N HIS A 200 27.60 11.94 8.71
CA HIS A 200 27.37 10.54 9.09
C HIS A 200 27.82 10.29 10.53
N LYS A 201 27.09 9.42 11.25
CA LYS A 201 27.56 8.92 12.56
C LYS A 201 28.87 8.15 12.35
N LYS A 202 29.85 8.36 13.24
CA LYS A 202 31.07 7.54 13.25
C LYS A 202 30.71 6.09 13.60
N PRO A 203 31.41 5.08 13.05
CA PRO A 203 31.36 3.72 13.57
C PRO A 203 31.77 3.69 15.05
N VAL A 204 31.25 2.72 15.80
CA VAL A 204 31.75 2.39 17.14
C VAL A 204 33.12 1.72 16.96
N ALA A 205 34.15 2.15 17.69
CA ALA A 205 35.47 1.55 17.56
C ALA A 205 35.56 0.24 18.34
N GLU A 206 36.44 -0.68 17.93
CA GLU A 206 36.61 -1.99 18.57
C GLU A 206 36.91 -1.86 20.09
N GLY A 207 37.75 -0.90 20.48
CA GLY A 207 38.02 -0.59 21.88
C GLY A 207 36.85 0.05 22.65
N ASP A 208 35.84 0.60 21.97
CA ASP A 208 34.57 0.99 22.60
C ASP A 208 33.67 -0.22 22.81
N ILE A 209 33.61 -1.15 21.85
CA ILE A 209 32.85 -2.41 21.97
C ILE A 209 33.40 -3.23 23.16
N GLN A 210 34.72 -3.38 23.25
CA GLN A 210 35.38 -4.06 24.37
C GLN A 210 35.07 -3.40 25.71
N ARG A 211 35.12 -2.06 25.79
CA ARG A 211 34.75 -1.30 26.99
C ARG A 211 33.28 -1.47 27.37
N LEU A 212 32.37 -1.63 26.41
CA LEU A 212 30.94 -1.85 26.71
C LEU A 212 30.72 -3.20 27.39
N TYR A 213 31.28 -4.29 26.89
CA TYR A 213 31.22 -5.59 27.57
C TYR A 213 31.94 -5.56 28.92
N SER A 214 33.17 -5.01 28.98
CA SER A 214 33.95 -4.95 30.24
C SER A 214 33.42 -3.98 31.30
N SER A 215 32.38 -3.19 31.00
CA SER A 215 31.77 -2.23 31.93
C SER A 215 30.72 -2.83 32.87
N GLY A 216 30.33 -4.09 32.66
CA GLY A 216 29.21 -4.72 33.36
C GLY A 216 27.82 -4.29 32.86
N VAL A 217 27.73 -3.37 31.90
CA VAL A 217 26.45 -2.97 31.28
C VAL A 217 25.85 -4.11 30.43
N PHE A 218 26.71 -4.94 29.84
CA PHE A 218 26.34 -6.11 29.02
C PHE A 218 26.82 -7.42 29.68
N ASN A 219 26.08 -7.92 30.68
CA ASN A 219 26.34 -9.22 31.30
C ASN A 219 25.03 -10.00 31.52
N THR A 220 25.11 -11.21 32.07
CA THR A 220 23.96 -12.10 32.30
C THR A 220 23.39 -12.03 33.73
N ASP A 221 23.97 -11.20 34.59
CA ASP A 221 23.79 -11.27 36.05
C ASP A 221 22.45 -10.69 36.52
N SER A 222 21.80 -9.88 35.69
CA SER A 222 20.48 -9.30 35.96
C SER A 222 19.61 -9.27 34.70
N PRO A 223 18.27 -9.26 34.82
CA PRO A 223 17.39 -9.13 33.66
C PRO A 223 17.65 -7.85 32.83
N ALA A 224 18.07 -6.76 33.48
CA ALA A 224 18.32 -5.48 32.81
C ALA A 224 19.64 -5.48 32.01
N THR A 225 20.72 -6.00 32.59
CA THR A 225 22.01 -6.14 31.89
C THR A 225 21.94 -7.20 30.78
N LEU A 226 21.17 -8.27 30.99
CA LEU A 226 20.86 -9.27 29.96
C LEU A 226 20.09 -8.64 28.80
N GLN A 227 19.05 -7.85 29.07
CA GLN A 227 18.30 -7.14 28.04
C GLN A 227 19.18 -6.16 27.25
N ASN A 228 20.07 -5.43 27.92
CA ASN A 228 21.03 -4.55 27.26
C ASN A 228 21.99 -5.34 26.35
N LYS A 229 22.53 -6.46 26.82
CA LYS A 229 23.41 -7.34 26.03
C LYS A 229 22.70 -7.89 24.80
N VAL A 230 21.53 -8.49 24.97
CA VAL A 230 20.74 -9.07 23.86
C VAL A 230 20.34 -8.00 22.84
N PHE A 231 19.93 -6.81 23.28
CA PHE A 231 19.64 -5.70 22.38
C PHE A 231 20.88 -5.28 21.57
N TRP A 232 22.03 -5.13 22.22
CA TRP A 232 23.28 -4.79 21.57
C TRP A 232 23.74 -5.87 20.58
N ASP A 233 23.75 -7.13 21.00
CA ASP A 233 24.12 -8.27 20.16
C ASP A 233 23.20 -8.37 18.92
N LEU A 234 21.90 -8.13 19.09
CA LEU A 234 20.95 -8.03 17.98
C LEU A 234 21.27 -6.86 17.03
N MET A 235 21.65 -5.69 17.55
CA MET A 235 21.96 -4.53 16.70
C MET A 235 23.27 -4.74 15.93
N LEU A 236 24.28 -5.33 16.57
CA LEU A 236 25.59 -5.59 15.99
C LEU A 236 25.53 -6.67 14.91
N ASN A 237 24.81 -7.77 15.15
CA ASN A 237 24.73 -8.89 14.20
C ASN A 237 23.69 -8.65 13.09
N PHE A 238 22.50 -8.12 13.40
CA PHE A 238 21.42 -7.96 12.41
C PHE A 238 21.37 -6.59 11.73
N GLY A 239 22.18 -5.61 12.17
CA GLY A 239 22.34 -4.30 11.49
C GLY A 239 21.05 -3.50 11.31
N ARG A 240 20.06 -3.72 12.18
CA ARG A 240 18.66 -3.32 11.97
C ARG A 240 18.45 -1.80 12.02
N ARG A 241 17.50 -1.30 11.24
CA ARG A 241 17.23 0.15 11.07
C ARG A 241 15.88 0.55 11.67
N GLY A 242 15.91 1.58 12.52
CA GLY A 242 14.71 2.23 13.07
C GLY A 242 14.13 1.52 14.29
N GLN A 243 13.38 2.26 15.11
CA GLN A 243 12.83 1.78 16.38
C GLN A 243 11.58 0.91 16.20
N GLU A 244 10.76 1.22 15.20
CA GLU A 244 9.45 0.59 14.98
C GLU A 244 9.56 -0.92 14.75
N GLY A 245 10.46 -1.34 13.85
CA GLY A 245 10.78 -2.76 13.61
C GLY A 245 11.64 -3.41 14.71
N LEU A 246 11.97 -2.72 15.80
CA LEU A 246 12.63 -3.34 16.96
C LEU A 246 11.63 -3.62 18.06
N ASN A 247 10.68 -2.72 18.26
CA ASN A 247 9.58 -2.88 19.22
C ASN A 247 8.63 -4.04 18.87
N SER A 248 8.58 -4.46 17.60
CA SER A 248 7.77 -5.59 17.11
C SER A 248 8.41 -6.97 17.27
N LEU A 249 9.70 -7.04 17.64
CA LEU A 249 10.42 -8.31 17.72
C LEU A 249 10.05 -9.11 18.96
N THR A 250 9.88 -10.42 18.77
CA THR A 250 9.61 -11.38 19.86
C THR A 250 10.54 -12.59 19.71
N LYS A 251 10.55 -13.51 20.68
CA LYS A 251 11.39 -14.71 20.59
C LYS A 251 11.07 -15.58 19.36
N SER A 252 9.82 -15.61 18.88
CA SER A 252 9.42 -16.35 17.67
C SER A 252 9.79 -15.65 16.35
N SER A 253 10.23 -14.38 16.39
CA SER A 253 10.84 -13.71 15.23
C SER A 253 12.19 -14.32 14.83
N PHE A 254 12.79 -15.13 15.69
CA PHE A 254 14.09 -15.76 15.49
C PHE A 254 13.99 -17.28 15.62
N GLY A 255 14.66 -18.01 14.72
CA GLY A 255 14.82 -19.46 14.78
C GLY A 255 16.27 -19.80 15.08
N LYS A 256 16.47 -20.86 15.87
CA LYS A 256 17.79 -21.46 16.11
C LYS A 256 18.06 -22.54 15.07
N PHE A 257 19.20 -22.47 14.41
CA PHE A 257 19.63 -23.39 13.36
C PHE A 257 21.09 -23.80 13.60
N LYS A 258 21.60 -24.69 12.75
CA LYS A 258 23.02 -25.01 12.63
C LYS A 258 23.50 -24.86 11.18
N ASP A 259 24.81 -24.69 10.99
CA ASP A 259 25.47 -24.72 9.68
C ASP A 259 26.03 -26.12 9.34
N ASP A 260 26.63 -26.27 8.17
CA ASP A 260 27.24 -27.53 7.69
C ASP A 260 28.49 -27.97 8.51
N ARG A 261 28.87 -27.18 9.52
CA ARG A 261 29.97 -27.43 10.46
C ARG A 261 29.48 -27.63 11.90
N ASP A 262 28.17 -27.83 12.07
CA ASP A 262 27.47 -28.01 13.33
C ASP A 262 27.46 -26.77 14.26
N HIS A 263 27.94 -25.60 13.80
CA HIS A 263 27.87 -24.35 14.57
C HIS A 263 26.43 -23.85 14.65
N THR A 264 25.93 -23.58 15.85
CA THR A 264 24.60 -22.98 15.99
C THR A 264 24.59 -21.49 15.65
N TYR A 265 23.49 -21.03 15.08
CA TYR A 265 23.21 -19.61 14.87
C TYR A 265 21.73 -19.29 15.00
N TYR A 266 21.41 -18.02 15.30
CA TYR A 266 20.06 -17.49 15.13
C TYR A 266 19.95 -16.73 13.81
N LYS A 267 18.80 -16.87 13.13
CA LYS A 267 18.36 -16.00 12.03
C LYS A 267 16.87 -15.70 12.18
N MET A 268 16.37 -14.72 11.42
CA MET A 268 14.94 -14.45 11.40
C MET A 268 14.12 -15.57 10.76
N THR A 269 12.89 -15.77 11.24
CA THR A 269 11.94 -16.76 10.71
C THR A 269 11.09 -16.23 9.54
N TYR A 270 11.03 -14.91 9.36
CA TYR A 270 10.24 -14.25 8.32
C TYR A 270 10.98 -13.06 7.68
N ASN A 271 10.61 -12.75 6.44
CA ASN A 271 11.02 -11.51 5.77
C ASN A 271 10.19 -10.33 6.29
N GLU A 272 10.77 -9.51 7.17
CA GLU A 272 10.06 -8.34 7.69
C GLU A 272 9.90 -7.26 6.62
N ALA A 273 8.74 -6.57 6.66
CA ALA A 273 8.55 -5.31 5.95
C ALA A 273 9.56 -4.29 6.49
N ASN A 274 10.30 -3.62 5.60
CA ASN A 274 11.21 -2.56 6.01
C ASN A 274 11.04 -1.33 5.10
N LYS A 275 11.41 -0.15 5.62
CA LYS A 275 11.08 1.16 5.03
C LYS A 275 11.70 1.45 3.65
N THR A 276 12.47 0.51 3.09
CA THR A 276 13.18 0.66 1.80
C THR A 276 12.87 -0.49 0.83
N HIS A 277 12.45 -1.65 1.33
CA HIS A 277 12.21 -2.86 0.56
C HIS A 277 10.80 -3.38 0.85
N HIS A 278 9.89 -3.09 -0.07
CA HIS A 278 8.45 -3.28 0.11
C HIS A 278 7.97 -4.71 -0.21
N GLY A 279 8.87 -5.66 -0.51
CA GLY A 279 8.51 -7.05 -0.82
C GLY A 279 7.92 -7.27 -2.22
N VAL A 280 8.09 -6.30 -3.12
CA VAL A 280 7.53 -6.30 -4.49
C VAL A 280 8.62 -6.52 -5.55
N ASP A 281 9.89 -6.30 -5.21
CA ASP A 281 11.03 -6.43 -6.13
C ASP A 281 11.64 -7.85 -6.03
N SER A 282 11.67 -8.57 -7.16
CA SER A 282 12.25 -9.92 -7.26
C SER A 282 13.77 -9.95 -7.09
N HIS A 283 14.44 -8.79 -7.17
CA HIS A 283 15.87 -8.64 -6.88
C HIS A 283 16.17 -8.34 -5.40
N GLU A 284 15.20 -8.48 -4.48
CA GLU A 284 15.43 -8.53 -3.03
C GLU A 284 16.16 -9.82 -2.58
N ASN A 285 17.36 -10.06 -3.13
CA ASN A 285 18.29 -11.10 -2.67
C ASN A 285 18.92 -10.66 -1.34
N ARG A 286 18.10 -10.66 -0.28
CA ARG A 286 18.50 -10.32 1.09
C ARG A 286 19.54 -11.35 1.54
N GLN A 287 20.77 -10.90 1.83
CA GLN A 287 21.74 -11.75 2.53
C GLN A 287 21.10 -12.28 3.81
N GLU A 288 21.12 -13.59 4.01
CA GLU A 288 20.56 -14.22 5.21
C GLU A 288 21.46 -13.85 6.40
N VAL A 289 21.05 -12.82 7.16
CA VAL A 289 21.82 -12.34 8.30
C VAL A 289 21.69 -13.34 9.45
N ARG A 290 22.84 -13.77 9.99
CA ARG A 290 22.96 -14.82 10.99
C ARG A 290 23.80 -14.33 12.17
N MET A 291 23.32 -14.58 13.38
CA MET A 291 24.04 -14.36 14.64
C MET A 291 24.59 -15.71 15.10
N TYR A 292 25.86 -15.98 14.78
CA TYR A 292 26.55 -17.23 15.11
C TYR A 292 26.97 -17.29 16.58
N GLU A 293 27.12 -18.51 17.09
CA GLU A 293 27.79 -18.75 18.36
C GLU A 293 29.29 -18.44 18.28
N LYS A 294 29.86 -18.13 19.43
CA LYS A 294 31.29 -17.93 19.62
C LYS A 294 31.76 -18.88 20.72
N SER A 295 32.16 -20.08 20.34
CA SER A 295 32.53 -21.15 21.27
C SER A 295 33.72 -20.72 22.13
N GLY A 296 33.52 -20.60 23.44
CA GLY A 296 34.53 -20.15 24.40
C GLY A 296 34.60 -18.62 24.65
N ASP A 297 33.77 -17.81 23.99
CA ASP A 297 33.61 -16.37 24.33
C ASP A 297 32.53 -16.22 25.41
N GLU A 298 32.89 -15.66 26.57
CA GLU A 298 31.94 -15.31 27.65
C GLU A 298 30.83 -14.37 27.16
N ASN A 299 31.11 -13.57 26.12
CA ASN A 299 30.19 -12.64 25.50
C ASN A 299 29.40 -13.25 24.34
N CYS A 300 29.47 -14.57 24.12
CA CYS A 300 28.78 -15.28 23.05
C CYS A 300 27.30 -14.84 22.92
N PRO A 301 26.86 -14.34 21.76
CA PRO A 301 25.53 -13.74 21.62
C PRO A 301 24.41 -14.81 21.63
N VAL A 302 24.72 -16.01 21.14
CA VAL A 302 23.82 -17.18 21.21
C VAL A 302 23.58 -17.65 22.64
N ALA A 303 24.58 -17.52 23.53
CA ALA A 303 24.48 -17.99 24.91
C ALA A 303 23.57 -17.11 25.79
N SER A 304 23.23 -15.90 25.33
CA SER A 304 22.44 -14.91 26.08
C SER A 304 20.97 -14.78 25.62
N PHE A 305 20.50 -15.60 24.67
CA PHE A 305 19.28 -15.35 23.88
C PHE A 305 18.02 -16.12 24.34
#